data_AF-R7F1E0-F1
#
_entry.id   AF-R7F1E0-F1
#
_cell.length_a   1.000
_cell.length_b   1.000
_cell.length_c   1.000
_cell.angle_alpha   90.00
_cell.angle_beta   90.00
_cell.angle_gamma   90.00
#
_symmetry.space_group_name_H-M   'P 1'
#
loop_
_entity.id
_entity.type
_entity.pdbx_description
1 polymer ?
#
loop_
_entity_poly.entity_id
_entity_poly.type
_entity_poly.pdbx_seq_one_letter_code
_entity_poly.pdbx_strand_id
1 'polypeptide(L)'
;MAKQLTIDDVRKATEEAITAGEYSIAKIAASLNMSERTFCQRMKELIDITPRVFISDIQMKRCARLLLEFPDKPLREIALMCGFEEASGLSHAFKRAYGHYPTAYREIHRTDS
;
A
#
# COMPACT_ATOMS: atom_id res chain seq x y z
N MET A 1 12.04 20.87 18.74
CA MET A 1 11.85 20.96 17.27
C MET A 1 10.78 19.97 16.87
N ALA A 2 9.79 20.37 16.07
CA ALA A 2 8.82 19.41 15.53
C ALA A 2 9.57 18.44 14.60
N LYS A 3 9.37 17.13 14.77
CA LYS A 3 9.97 16.13 13.89
C LYS A 3 9.48 16.40 12.46
N GLN A 4 10.40 16.57 11.52
CA GLN A 4 10.06 16.71 10.10
C GLN A 4 9.50 15.39 9.60
N LEU A 5 8.37 15.42 8.90
CA LEU A 5 7.81 14.22 8.24
C LEU A 5 8.76 13.76 7.14
N THR A 6 9.13 12.47 7.15
CA THR A 6 9.91 11.85 6.09
C THR A 6 9.13 10.79 5.34
N ILE A 7 9.58 10.43 4.14
CA ILE A 7 8.98 9.36 3.32
C ILE A 7 9.03 8.02 4.07
N ASP A 8 10.11 7.77 4.80
CA ASP A 8 10.29 6.54 5.58
C ASP A 8 9.36 6.46 6.78
N ASP A 9 9.06 7.59 7.44
CA ASP A 9 8.04 7.63 8.50
C ASP A 9 6.67 7.20 7.95
N VAL A 10 6.30 7.71 6.77
CA VAL A 10 5.02 7.37 6.13
C VAL A 10 4.98 5.91 5.68
N ARG A 11 6.09 5.40 5.13
CA ARG A 11 6.21 3.99 4.77
C ARG A 11 6.03 3.09 5.98
N LYS A 12 6.75 3.37 7.07
CA LYS A 12 6.68 2.59 8.31
C LYS A 12 5.27 2.61 8.91
N ALA A 13 4.67 3.79 9.02
CA ALA A 13 3.29 3.94 9.52
C ALA A 13 2.27 3.18 8.67
N THR A 14 2.45 3.17 7.34
CA THR A 14 1.60 2.42 6.42
C THR A 14 1.73 0.91 6.64
N GLU A 15 2.96 0.40 6.76
CA GLU A 15 3.21 -1.02 6.99
C GLU A 15 2.67 -1.53 8.33
N GLU A 16 2.82 -0.71 9.38
CA GLU A 16 2.26 -0.99 10.71
C GLU A 16 0.72 -1.01 10.67
N ALA A 17 0.10 -0.02 10.01
CA ALA A 17 -1.36 0.05 9.89
C ALA A 17 -1.95 -1.14 9.12
N ILE A 18 -1.30 -1.58 8.04
CA ILE A 18 -1.70 -2.77 7.28
C ILE A 18 -1.56 -4.03 8.15
N THR A 19 -0.48 -4.15 8.90
CA THR A 19 -0.21 -5.33 9.76
C THR A 19 -1.19 -5.42 10.93
N ALA A 20 -1.61 -4.28 11.47
CA ALA A 20 -2.62 -4.21 12.52
C ALA A 20 -4.05 -4.48 12.04
N GLY A 21 -4.29 -4.54 10.71
CA GLY A 21 -5.62 -4.75 10.13
C GLY A 21 -6.55 -3.53 10.19
N GLU A 22 -6.09 -2.39 10.71
CA GLU A 22 -6.87 -1.15 10.85
C GLU A 22 -6.38 -0.06 9.88
N TYR A 23 -6.37 -0.38 8.59
CA TYR A 23 -5.82 0.51 7.58
C TYR A 23 -6.79 1.65 7.20
N SER A 24 -6.39 2.91 7.42
CA SER A 24 -7.01 4.09 6.82
C SER A 24 -6.04 5.28 6.80
N ILE A 25 -6.28 6.28 5.94
CA ILE A 25 -5.48 7.51 5.91
C ILE A 25 -5.51 8.21 7.27
N ALA A 26 -6.68 8.23 7.93
CA ALA A 26 -6.85 8.81 9.26
C ALA A 26 -5.99 8.09 10.32
N LYS A 27 -5.91 6.75 10.28
CA LYS A 27 -5.06 5.96 11.19
C LYS A 27 -3.57 6.20 10.95
N ILE A 28 -3.16 6.26 9.69
CA ILE A 28 -1.76 6.58 9.33
C ILE A 28 -1.41 7.99 9.81
N ALA A 29 -2.26 8.99 9.56
CA ALA A 29 -2.05 10.34 10.04
C ALA A 29 -1.97 10.40 11.58
N ALA A 30 -2.87 9.70 12.28
CA ALA A 30 -2.89 9.64 13.73
C ALA A 30 -1.62 9.00 14.31
N SER A 31 -1.09 7.93 13.70
CA SER A 31 0.17 7.30 14.11
C SER A 31 1.38 8.24 13.98
N LEU A 32 1.28 9.23 13.10
CA LEU A 32 2.27 10.27 12.89
C LEU A 32 2.00 11.53 13.72
N ASN A 33 1.04 11.48 14.66
CA ASN A 33 0.58 12.61 15.48
C ASN A 33 0.06 13.79 14.65
N MET A 34 -0.64 13.50 13.55
CA MET A 34 -1.20 14.49 12.64
C MET A 34 -2.70 14.27 12.42
N SER A 35 -3.43 15.35 12.15
CA SER A 35 -4.74 15.24 11.52
C SER A 35 -4.58 14.82 10.07
N GLU A 36 -5.62 14.21 9.48
CA GLU A 36 -5.62 13.84 8.06
C GLU A 36 -5.35 15.05 7.14
N ARG A 37 -5.93 16.21 7.46
CA ARG A 37 -5.67 17.46 6.73
C ARG A 37 -4.19 17.85 6.76
N THR A 38 -3.58 17.85 7.95
CA THR A 38 -2.16 18.20 8.09
C THR A 38 -1.29 17.19 7.36
N PHE A 39 -1.60 15.91 7.46
CA PHE A 39 -0.88 14.85 6.75
C PHE A 39 -0.95 15.03 5.22
N CYS A 40 -2.14 15.27 4.66
CA CYS A 40 -2.31 15.55 3.24
C CYS A 40 -1.50 16.77 2.77
N GLN A 41 -1.52 17.86 3.54
CA GLN A 41 -0.76 19.06 3.24
C GLN A 41 0.75 18.79 3.26
N ARG A 42 1.24 18.11 4.31
CA ARG A 42 2.66 17.77 4.46
C ARG A 42 3.16 16.83 3.37
N MET A 43 2.36 15.86 2.95
CA MET A 43 2.71 14.97 1.84
C MET A 43 2.84 15.72 0.52
N LYS A 44 1.93 16.67 0.26
CA LYS A 44 2.02 17.53 -0.92
C LYS A 44 3.27 18.41 -0.89
N GLU A 45 3.62 18.97 0.26
CA GLU A 45 4.87 19.73 0.43
C GLU A 45 6.13 18.88 0.28
N LEU A 46 6.08 17.60 0.69
CA LEU A 46 7.25 16.72 0.72
C LEU A 46 7.57 16.11 -0.65
N ILE A 47 6.54 15.69 -1.41
CA ILE A 47 6.71 14.90 -2.64
C ILE A 47 5.73 15.27 -3.77
N ASP A 48 4.96 16.34 -3.62
CA ASP A 48 3.94 16.82 -4.57
C ASP A 48 2.92 15.76 -5.03
N ILE A 49 2.74 14.72 -4.22
CA ILE A 49 1.72 13.69 -4.43
C ILE A 49 0.83 13.55 -3.21
N THR A 50 -0.42 13.16 -3.44
CA THR A 50 -1.36 12.93 -2.34
C THR A 50 -0.95 11.68 -1.54
N PRO A 51 -1.25 11.62 -0.23
CA PRO A 51 -0.95 10.44 0.56
C PRO A 51 -1.57 9.17 -0.02
N ARG A 52 -2.77 9.28 -0.58
CA ARG A 52 -3.48 8.15 -1.20
C ARG A 52 -2.69 7.52 -2.34
N VAL A 53 -2.05 8.33 -3.18
CA VAL A 53 -1.22 7.85 -4.30
C VAL A 53 0.03 7.16 -3.75
N PHE A 54 0.72 7.80 -2.80
CA PHE A 54 1.93 7.24 -2.20
C PHE A 54 1.67 5.92 -1.47
N ILE A 55 0.61 5.87 -0.67
CA ILE A 55 0.23 4.66 0.07
C ILE A 55 -0.19 3.56 -0.91
N SER A 56 -0.94 3.89 -1.96
CA SER A 56 -1.30 2.91 -3.00
C SER A 56 -0.04 2.30 -3.63
N ASP A 57 1.00 3.08 -3.91
CA ASP A 57 2.27 2.56 -4.43
C ASP A 57 2.92 1.55 -3.46
N ILE A 58 2.94 1.84 -2.15
CA ILE A 58 3.43 0.91 -1.12
C ILE A 58 2.61 -0.39 -1.14
N GLN A 59 1.29 -0.29 -1.15
CA GLN A 59 0.40 -1.46 -1.17
C GLN A 59 0.62 -2.31 -2.44
N MET A 60 0.80 -1.68 -3.59
CA MET A 60 1.00 -2.37 -4.86
C MET A 60 2.36 -3.06 -4.94
N LYS A 61 3.43 -2.42 -4.43
CA LYS A 61 4.76 -3.05 -4.28
C LYS A 61 4.72 -4.24 -3.32
N ARG A 62 4.01 -4.11 -2.19
CA ARG A 62 3.79 -5.22 -1.25
C ARG A 62 3.03 -6.37 -1.91
N CYS A 63 1.96 -6.08 -2.64
CA CYS A 63 1.19 -7.08 -3.38
C CYS A 63 2.07 -7.83 -4.38
N ALA A 64 2.85 -7.12 -5.20
CA ALA A 64 3.74 -7.74 -6.18
C ALA A 64 4.72 -8.71 -5.51
N ARG A 65 5.34 -8.31 -4.40
CA ARG A 65 6.21 -9.19 -3.61
C ARG A 65 5.48 -10.42 -3.09
N LEU A 66 4.31 -10.23 -2.45
CA LEU A 66 3.53 -11.33 -1.87
C LEU A 66 3.01 -12.32 -2.91
N LEU A 67 2.72 -11.86 -4.14
CA LEU A 67 2.30 -12.74 -5.24
C LEU A 67 3.42 -13.72 -5.64
N LEU A 68 4.68 -13.31 -5.50
CA LEU A 68 5.86 -14.12 -5.83
C LEU A 68 6.31 -14.99 -4.65
N GLU A 69 6.29 -14.44 -3.43
CA GLU A 69 6.63 -15.18 -2.21
C GLU A 69 5.62 -16.31 -1.93
N PHE A 70 4.35 -16.10 -2.28
CA PHE A 70 3.25 -17.03 -2.01
C PHE A 70 2.42 -17.31 -3.27
N PRO A 71 2.95 -18.08 -4.24
CA PRO A 71 2.28 -18.31 -5.52
C PRO A 71 0.95 -19.05 -5.37
N ASP A 72 0.81 -19.92 -4.37
CA ASP A 72 -0.42 -20.70 -4.16
C ASP A 72 -1.43 -20.02 -3.22
N LYS A 73 -1.07 -18.87 -2.63
CA LYS A 73 -1.95 -18.18 -1.69
C LYS A 73 -3.14 -17.55 -2.41
N PRO A 74 -4.38 -17.71 -1.90
CA PRO A 74 -5.57 -17.07 -2.49
C PRO A 74 -5.43 -15.55 -2.56
N LEU A 75 -5.88 -14.95 -3.67
CA LEU A 75 -5.78 -13.49 -3.87
C LEU A 75 -6.51 -12.69 -2.78
N ARG A 76 -7.57 -13.26 -2.19
CA ARG A 76 -8.27 -12.67 -1.04
C ARG A 76 -7.37 -12.50 0.18
N GLU A 77 -6.53 -13.49 0.49
CA GLU A 77 -5.58 -13.37 1.60
C GLU A 77 -4.51 -12.33 1.30
N ILE A 78 -3.99 -12.31 0.06
CA ILE A 78 -3.04 -11.29 -0.38
C ILE A 78 -3.64 -9.88 -0.27
N ALA A 79 -4.92 -9.70 -0.61
CA ALA A 79 -5.64 -8.45 -0.47
C ALA A 79 -5.67 -7.95 0.99
N LEU A 80 -6.03 -8.83 1.93
CA LEU A 80 -6.01 -8.51 3.36
C LEU A 80 -4.60 -8.11 3.80
N MET A 81 -3.58 -8.84 3.37
CA MET A 81 -2.17 -8.53 3.66
C MET A 81 -1.67 -7.23 3.01
N CYS A 82 -2.43 -6.63 2.10
CA CYS A 82 -2.16 -5.34 1.47
C CYS A 82 -3.07 -4.22 1.97
N GLY A 83 -3.95 -4.48 2.95
CA GLY A 83 -4.90 -3.49 3.48
C GLY A 83 -6.15 -3.30 2.62
N PHE A 84 -6.56 -4.32 1.87
CA PHE A 84 -7.81 -4.35 1.12
C PHE A 84 -8.76 -5.38 1.72
N GLU A 85 -10.01 -4.98 1.94
CA GLU A 85 -11.07 -5.88 2.42
C GLU A 85 -11.46 -6.92 1.36
N GLU A 86 -11.39 -6.53 0.09
CA GLU A 86 -11.78 -7.37 -1.05
C GLU A 86 -10.67 -7.47 -2.11
N ALA A 87 -10.58 -8.66 -2.72
CA ALA A 87 -9.66 -8.93 -3.83
C ALA A 87 -9.97 -8.09 -5.09
N SER A 88 -11.24 -7.70 -5.28
CA SER A 88 -11.71 -6.84 -6.38
C SER A 88 -11.02 -5.47 -6.34
N GLY A 89 -11.06 -4.81 -5.18
CA GLY A 89 -10.42 -3.52 -4.94
C GLY A 89 -8.92 -3.55 -5.16
N LEU A 90 -8.26 -4.60 -4.63
CA LEU A 90 -6.83 -4.83 -4.87
C LEU A 90 -6.55 -4.99 -6.37
N SER A 91 -7.31 -5.84 -7.06
CA SER A 91 -7.09 -6.17 -8.47
C SER A 91 -7.16 -4.94 -9.37
N HIS A 92 -8.15 -4.06 -9.14
CA HIS A 92 -8.26 -2.81 -9.88
C HIS A 92 -7.13 -1.83 -9.57
N ALA A 93 -6.71 -1.72 -8.31
CA ALA A 93 -5.57 -0.91 -7.93
C ALA A 93 -4.27 -1.43 -8.58
N PHE A 94 -4.07 -2.74 -8.57
CA PHE A 94 -2.88 -3.37 -9.11
C PHE A 94 -2.79 -3.20 -10.63
N LYS A 95 -3.91 -3.38 -11.34
CA LYS A 95 -3.97 -3.11 -12.79
C LYS A 95 -3.63 -1.67 -13.13
N ARG A 96 -4.07 -0.69 -12.33
CA ARG A 96 -3.72 0.72 -12.56
C ARG A 96 -2.22 0.98 -12.35
N ALA A 97 -1.58 0.27 -11.43
CA ALA A 97 -0.17 0.47 -11.11
C ALA A 97 0.79 -0.30 -12.03
N TYR A 98 0.46 -1.54 -12.41
CA TYR A 98 1.34 -2.45 -13.16
C TYR A 98 0.85 -2.76 -14.58
N GLY A 99 -0.34 -2.28 -14.98
CA GLY A 99 -0.89 -2.50 -16.32
C GLY A 99 -1.63 -3.83 -16.53
N HIS A 100 -1.44 -4.82 -15.64
CA HIS A 100 -2.10 -6.12 -15.69
C HIS A 100 -2.64 -6.53 -14.30
N TYR A 101 -3.51 -7.55 -14.25
CA TYR A 101 -4.09 -8.02 -12.99
C TYR A 101 -3.07 -8.82 -12.13
N PRO A 102 -3.28 -8.94 -10.81
CA PRO A 102 -2.41 -9.72 -9.90
C PRO A 102 -2.22 -11.18 -10.35
N THR A 103 -3.29 -11.81 -10.86
CA THR A 103 -3.25 -13.19 -11.34
C THR A 103 -2.35 -13.34 -12.56
N ALA A 104 -2.46 -12.42 -13.53
CA ALA A 104 -1.58 -12.39 -14.69
C ALA A 104 -0.11 -12.18 -14.30
N TYR A 105 0.16 -11.25 -13.36
CA TYR A 105 1.51 -11.02 -12.84
C TYR A 105 2.13 -12.29 -12.23
N ARG A 106 1.33 -13.05 -11.48
CA ARG A 106 1.74 -14.32 -10.88
C ARG A 106 2.09 -15.38 -11.94
N GLU A 107 1.28 -15.50 -12.99
CA GLU A 107 1.52 -16.47 -14.07
C GLU A 107 2.75 -16.13 -14.91
N ILE A 108 2.94 -14.84 -15.24
CA ILE A 108 4.12 -14.36 -15.98
C ILE A 108 5.40 -14.77 -15.25
N HIS A 109 5.46 -14.54 -13.94
CA HIS A 109 6.64 -14.84 -13.13
C HIS A 109 6.74 -16.29 -12.63
N ARG A 110 5.72 -17.12 -12.85
CA ARG A 110 5.81 -18.58 -12.62
C ARG A 110 6.59 -19.30 -13.73
N THR A 111 6.58 -18.74 -14.93
CA THR A 111 7.14 -19.40 -16.13
C THR A 111 8.66 -19.18 -16.25
N ASP A 112 9.23 -18.28 -15.44
CA ASP A 112 10.66 -17.96 -15.37
C ASP A 112 11.44 -18.83 -14.35
N SER A 113 10.86 -19.94 -13.85
CA SER A 113 11.50 -20.88 -12.90
C SER A 113 11.63 -22.29 -13.47
#